data_AF-A0A1S8CES0-F1
#
_entry.id   AF-A0A1S8CES0-F1
#
_cell.length_a   1.000
_cell.length_b   1.000
_cell.length_c   1.000
_cell.angle_alpha   90.00
_cell.angle_beta   90.00
_cell.angle_gamma   90.00
#
_symmetry.space_group_name_H-M   'P 1'
#
loop_
_entity.id
_entity.type
_entity.pdbx_description
1 polymer ?
#
loop_
_entity_poly.entity_id
_entity_poly.type
_entity_poly.pdbx_seq_one_letter_code
_entity_poly.pdbx_strand_id
1 'polypeptide(L)'
;MELDQEARERKRLKKRRGHASGSRTQVESANQKNKAAEQPKDPRIGSKVPVALVVDAKAKAKPQPKPKAAAKPRLTPEEELAKLENDERLDALLDRLDDGDTLNAEDQAYVEQTLDRIDALMEQLGIELGDEDDEVEEKQEDILKLLKSGNPKDVF
;
A
#
# COMPACT_ATOMS: atom_id res chain seq x y z
N MET A 1 49.12 -58.54 -3.47
CA MET A 1 48.51 -59.85 -3.81
C MET A 1 47.14 -60.05 -3.16
N GLU A 2 46.91 -59.60 -1.93
CA GLU A 2 45.63 -59.76 -1.22
C GLU A 2 44.48 -58.92 -1.80
N LEU A 3 44.77 -57.67 -2.18
CA LEU A 3 43.80 -56.76 -2.81
C LEU A 3 43.23 -57.28 -4.15
N ASP A 4 44.07 -57.98 -4.91
CA ASP A 4 43.69 -58.55 -6.22
C ASP A 4 42.74 -59.74 -6.07
N GLN A 5 42.86 -60.50 -4.98
CA GLN A 5 41.96 -61.59 -4.66
C GLN A 5 40.59 -61.05 -4.22
N GLU A 6 40.58 -60.03 -3.35
CA GLU A 6 39.34 -59.39 -2.90
C GLU A 6 38.57 -58.75 -4.08
N ALA A 7 39.27 -58.13 -5.03
CA ALA A 7 38.65 -57.57 -6.22
C ALA A 7 37.97 -58.65 -7.09
N ARG A 8 38.62 -59.82 -7.25
CA ARG A 8 38.05 -60.96 -7.98
C ARG A 8 36.82 -61.53 -7.27
N GLU A 9 36.85 -61.62 -5.96
CA GLU A 9 35.71 -62.09 -5.15
C GLU A 9 34.52 -61.14 -5.21
N ARG A 10 34.74 -59.82 -5.07
CA ARG A 10 33.68 -58.81 -5.25
C ARG A 10 33.06 -58.88 -6.65
N LYS A 11 33.87 -59.13 -7.69
CA LYS A 11 33.36 -59.29 -9.06
C LYS A 11 32.50 -60.55 -9.19
N ARG A 12 32.90 -61.66 -8.56
CA ARG A 12 32.13 -62.92 -8.54
C ARG A 12 30.81 -62.77 -7.78
N LEU A 13 30.80 -62.05 -6.66
CA LEU A 13 29.60 -61.75 -5.88
C LEU A 13 28.61 -60.86 -6.65
N LYS A 14 29.11 -59.77 -7.28
CA LYS A 14 28.26 -58.87 -8.08
C LYS A 14 27.64 -59.55 -9.30
N LYS A 15 28.33 -60.50 -9.94
CA LYS A 15 27.80 -61.28 -11.07
C LYS A 15 26.62 -62.19 -10.70
N ARG A 16 26.58 -62.70 -9.46
CA ARG A 16 25.48 -63.57 -8.98
C ARG A 16 24.33 -62.81 -8.32
N ARG A 17 24.52 -61.53 -7.99
CA ARG A 17 23.46 -60.68 -7.44
C ARG A 17 22.64 -60.11 -8.59
N GLY A 18 21.35 -60.46 -8.67
CA GLY A 18 20.41 -59.78 -9.56
C GLY A 18 20.20 -58.31 -9.18
N HIS A 19 19.51 -57.56 -10.04
CA HIS A 19 19.06 -56.21 -9.67
C HIS A 19 18.13 -56.27 -8.45
N ALA A 20 18.20 -55.25 -7.59
CA ALA A 20 17.31 -55.16 -6.45
C ALA A 20 15.85 -55.09 -6.91
N SER A 21 14.99 -55.85 -6.23
CA SER A 21 13.53 -55.81 -6.42
C SER A 21 13.05 -54.36 -6.29
N GLY A 22 12.22 -53.89 -7.24
CA GLY A 22 11.75 -52.51 -7.26
C GLY A 22 12.62 -51.52 -8.05
N SER A 23 13.77 -51.91 -8.61
CA SER A 23 14.62 -50.99 -9.41
C SER A 23 13.92 -50.40 -10.66
N ARG A 24 12.83 -51.01 -11.14
CA ARG A 24 12.04 -50.49 -12.29
C ARG A 24 10.89 -49.60 -11.85
N THR A 25 10.40 -49.77 -10.62
CA THR A 25 9.25 -49.05 -10.06
C THR A 25 9.66 -47.98 -9.06
N GLN A 26 10.93 -47.93 -8.68
CA GLN A 26 11.55 -46.77 -8.09
C GLN A 26 11.75 -45.73 -9.18
N VAL A 27 10.62 -45.24 -9.72
CA VAL A 27 10.53 -43.81 -10.01
C VAL A 27 10.87 -43.20 -8.68
N GLU A 28 12.06 -42.64 -8.61
CA GLU A 28 12.56 -41.93 -7.46
C GLU A 28 11.41 -41.05 -7.01
N SER A 29 10.74 -41.46 -5.92
CA SER A 29 9.89 -40.56 -5.15
C SER A 29 10.87 -39.65 -4.45
N ALA A 30 11.61 -38.90 -5.26
CA ALA A 30 12.19 -37.66 -4.87
C ALA A 30 10.96 -36.93 -4.36
N ASN A 31 10.93 -36.77 -3.04
CA ASN A 31 10.24 -35.69 -2.39
C ASN A 31 10.92 -34.41 -2.89
N GLN A 32 10.82 -34.16 -4.19
CA GLN A 32 11.17 -32.95 -4.88
C GLN A 32 10.09 -32.00 -4.41
N LYS A 33 10.45 -31.23 -3.38
CA LYS A 33 9.98 -29.85 -3.26
C LYS A 33 10.34 -29.16 -4.58
N ASN A 34 9.52 -29.39 -5.60
CA ASN A 34 9.58 -28.70 -6.86
C ASN A 34 9.17 -27.26 -6.58
N LYS A 35 10.17 -26.42 -6.29
CA LYS A 35 10.17 -25.05 -6.79
C LYS A 35 10.26 -25.15 -8.31
N ALA A 36 9.16 -25.51 -8.94
CA ALA A 36 9.01 -25.32 -10.37
C ALA A 36 8.93 -23.82 -10.59
N ALA A 37 9.95 -23.27 -11.25
CA ALA A 37 9.85 -21.94 -11.84
C ALA A 37 8.58 -21.88 -12.71
N GLU A 38 7.90 -20.73 -12.70
CA GLU A 38 6.69 -20.44 -13.47
C GLU A 38 6.91 -20.72 -14.96
N GLN A 39 6.54 -21.94 -15.38
CA GLN A 39 6.30 -22.24 -16.78
C GLN A 39 4.87 -21.81 -17.11
N PRO A 40 4.63 -21.27 -18.33
CA PRO A 40 3.30 -20.88 -18.75
C PRO A 40 2.37 -22.10 -18.68
N LYS A 41 1.35 -22.03 -17.81
CA LYS A 41 0.34 -23.07 -17.63
C LYS A 41 -0.57 -23.07 -18.86
N ASP A 42 -0.80 -24.25 -19.45
CA ASP A 42 -1.72 -24.41 -20.58
C ASP A 42 -3.14 -23.96 -20.16
N PRO A 43 -3.77 -23.02 -20.88
CA PRO A 43 -5.13 -22.54 -20.59
C PRO A 43 -6.19 -23.64 -20.57
N ARG A 44 -5.94 -24.78 -21.23
CA ARG A 44 -6.86 -25.93 -21.27
C ARG A 44 -6.82 -26.75 -19.97
N ILE A 45 -5.76 -26.61 -19.17
CA ILE A 45 -5.62 -27.30 -17.88
C ILE A 45 -6.05 -26.33 -16.79
N GLY A 46 -7.23 -26.56 -16.21
CA GLY A 46 -7.74 -25.75 -15.10
C GLY A 46 -6.83 -25.76 -13.87
N SER A 47 -7.00 -24.77 -13.00
CA SER A 47 -6.27 -24.67 -11.73
C SER A 47 -6.59 -25.86 -10.82
N LYS A 48 -5.59 -26.70 -10.54
CA LYS A 48 -5.68 -27.81 -9.56
C LYS A 48 -5.13 -27.42 -8.18
N VAL A 49 -5.14 -26.13 -7.84
CA VAL A 49 -4.66 -25.68 -6.52
C VAL A 49 -5.68 -26.13 -5.47
N PRO A 50 -5.29 -26.95 -4.47
CA PRO A 50 -6.20 -27.39 -3.43
C PRO A 50 -6.61 -26.20 -2.56
N VAL A 51 -7.92 -26.07 -2.32
CA VAL A 51 -8.49 -25.06 -1.41
C VAL A 51 -8.63 -25.71 -0.03
N ALA A 52 -8.07 -25.08 1.00
CA ALA A 52 -8.19 -25.56 2.36
C ALA A 52 -9.62 -25.37 2.88
N LEU A 53 -10.18 -26.41 3.51
CA LEU A 53 -11.59 -26.43 3.95
C LEU A 53 -11.78 -25.88 5.38
N VAL A 54 -10.69 -25.58 6.10
CA VAL A 54 -10.74 -25.11 7.49
C VAL A 54 -10.03 -23.76 7.59
N VAL A 55 -10.65 -22.81 8.29
CA VAL A 55 -10.08 -21.49 8.55
C VAL A 55 -9.16 -21.59 9.76
N ASP A 56 -7.90 -21.96 9.55
CA ASP A 56 -6.92 -22.00 10.63
C ASP A 56 -6.73 -20.59 11.22
N ALA A 57 -7.01 -20.47 12.53
CA ALA A 57 -6.75 -19.27 13.30
C ALA A 57 -5.27 -18.88 13.16
N LYS A 58 -5.02 -17.69 12.59
CA LYS A 58 -3.69 -17.16 12.29
C LYS A 58 -2.73 -17.35 13.47
N ALA A 59 -1.74 -18.22 13.26
CA ALA A 59 -0.48 -18.20 13.98
C ALA A 59 0.12 -16.79 13.90
N LYS A 60 0.60 -16.27 15.05
CA LYS A 60 1.23 -14.95 15.19
C LYS A 60 2.41 -14.82 14.22
N ALA A 61 2.21 -14.06 13.16
CA ALA A 61 3.27 -13.67 12.24
C ALA A 61 4.11 -12.53 12.85
N LYS A 62 5.43 -12.62 12.71
CA LYS A 62 6.39 -11.54 12.96
C LYS A 62 5.97 -10.27 12.20
N PRO A 63 6.27 -9.05 12.70
CA PRO A 63 5.80 -7.81 12.11
C PRO A 63 6.43 -7.64 10.72
N GLN A 64 5.65 -7.93 9.70
CA GLN A 64 5.95 -7.52 8.33
C GLN A 64 5.74 -6.00 8.26
N PRO A 65 6.64 -5.24 7.59
CA PRO A 65 6.37 -3.84 7.31
C PRO A 65 5.07 -3.78 6.50
N LYS A 66 4.07 -3.12 7.06
CA LYS A 66 2.75 -2.96 6.44
C LYS A 66 2.97 -2.40 5.03
N PRO A 67 2.45 -3.02 3.96
CA PRO A 67 2.38 -2.35 2.67
C PRO A 67 1.63 -1.04 2.89
N LYS A 68 2.22 0.08 2.45
CA LYS A 68 1.58 1.40 2.48
C LYS A 68 0.20 1.20 1.86
N ALA A 69 -0.84 1.27 2.69
CA ALA A 69 -2.20 1.20 2.23
C ALA A 69 -2.31 2.23 1.10
N ALA A 70 -2.77 1.77 -0.07
CA ALA A 70 -3.16 2.66 -1.14
C ALA A 70 -4.01 3.75 -0.50
N ALA A 71 -3.54 5.00 -0.63
CA ALA A 71 -4.27 6.13 -0.14
C ALA A 71 -5.68 6.01 -0.71
N LYS A 72 -6.67 5.80 0.16
CA LYS A 72 -8.00 6.36 -0.09
C LYS A 72 -7.73 7.77 -0.59
N PRO A 73 -8.37 8.26 -1.67
CA PRO A 73 -8.13 9.63 -2.12
C PRO A 73 -8.24 10.49 -0.87
N ARG A 74 -7.08 10.98 -0.42
CA ARG A 74 -7.03 11.89 0.71
C ARG A 74 -7.76 13.07 0.13
N LEU A 75 -8.95 13.34 0.66
CA LEU A 75 -9.62 14.59 0.38
C LEU A 75 -8.56 15.68 0.42
N THR A 76 -8.48 16.44 -0.65
CA THR A 76 -7.58 17.60 -0.61
C THR A 76 -8.02 18.47 0.57
N PRO A 77 -7.10 19.15 1.26
CA PRO A 77 -7.50 20.01 2.37
C PRO A 77 -8.60 21.01 1.96
N GLU A 78 -8.60 21.45 0.70
CA GLU A 78 -9.68 22.26 0.07
C GLU A 78 -11.04 21.53 0.01
N GLU A 79 -11.06 20.27 -0.43
CA GLU A 79 -12.31 19.50 -0.50
C GLU A 79 -12.85 19.14 0.90
N GLU A 80 -11.99 18.99 1.90
CA GLU A 80 -12.40 18.80 3.28
C GLU A 80 -12.98 20.10 3.87
N LEU A 81 -12.30 21.23 3.67
CA LEU A 81 -12.75 22.55 4.08
C LEU A 81 -14.13 22.87 3.49
N ALA A 82 -14.28 22.72 2.17
CA ALA A 82 -15.54 22.96 1.48
C ALA A 82 -16.68 22.07 1.99
N LYS A 83 -16.40 20.86 2.50
CA LYS A 83 -17.44 20.02 3.09
C LYS A 83 -17.85 20.49 4.48
N LEU A 84 -16.90 20.95 5.29
CA LEU A 84 -17.19 21.48 6.61
C LEU A 84 -17.93 22.81 6.54
N GLU A 85 -17.60 23.65 5.55
CA GLU A 85 -18.31 24.91 5.26
C GLU A 85 -19.74 24.71 4.73
N ASN A 86 -20.03 23.55 4.13
CA ASN A 86 -21.38 23.20 3.63
C ASN A 86 -22.06 22.14 4.52
N ASP A 87 -21.65 21.99 5.77
CA ASP A 87 -22.26 21.03 6.70
C ASP A 87 -23.56 21.63 7.29
N GLU A 88 -24.71 21.12 6.83
CA GLU A 88 -26.04 21.53 7.29
C GLU A 88 -26.20 21.43 8.82
N ARG A 89 -25.49 20.51 9.48
CA ARG A 89 -25.56 20.39 10.94
C ARG A 89 -24.83 21.54 11.62
N LEU A 90 -23.64 21.91 11.13
CA LEU A 90 -22.88 23.03 11.68
C LEU A 90 -23.69 24.32 11.53
N ASP A 91 -24.22 24.57 10.34
CA ASP A 91 -25.05 25.75 10.04
C ASP A 91 -26.25 25.85 11.00
N ALA A 92 -27.02 24.76 11.15
CA ALA A 92 -28.19 24.75 12.02
C ALA A 92 -27.86 24.94 13.51
N LEU A 93 -26.65 24.57 13.95
CA LEU A 93 -26.19 24.80 15.32
C LEU A 93 -25.75 26.26 15.52
N LEU A 94 -25.13 26.87 14.50
CA LEU A 94 -24.77 28.29 14.51
C LEU A 94 -26.01 29.19 14.50
N ASP A 95 -27.00 28.89 13.65
CA ASP A 95 -28.28 29.63 13.63
C ASP A 95 -28.96 29.67 15.00
N ARG A 96 -28.98 28.53 15.71
CA ARG A 96 -29.54 28.47 17.08
C ARG A 96 -28.74 29.29 18.07
N LEU A 97 -27.42 29.33 17.92
CA LEU A 97 -26.56 30.12 18.79
C LEU A 97 -26.80 31.62 18.55
N ASP A 98 -27.03 32.03 17.30
CA ASP A 98 -27.41 33.39 16.92
C ASP A 98 -28.82 33.77 17.42
N ASP A 99 -29.76 32.82 17.42
CA ASP A 99 -31.09 32.96 18.03
C ASP A 99 -31.03 33.06 19.58
N GLY A 100 -29.86 32.80 20.18
CA GLY A 100 -29.61 32.87 21.61
C GLY A 100 -29.98 31.60 22.39
N ASP A 101 -30.21 30.49 21.69
CA ASP A 101 -30.47 29.19 22.32
C ASP A 101 -29.19 28.59 22.90
N THR A 102 -29.30 27.95 24.06
CA THR A 102 -28.17 27.25 24.68
C THR A 102 -28.01 25.86 24.10
N LEU A 103 -26.87 25.61 23.43
CA LEU A 103 -26.48 24.29 22.94
C LEU A 103 -26.17 23.32 24.09
N ASN A 104 -26.38 22.02 23.85
CA ASN A 104 -25.93 21.00 24.79
C ASN A 104 -24.39 20.85 24.73
N ALA A 105 -23.79 20.17 25.71
CA ALA A 105 -22.34 20.04 25.78
C ALA A 105 -21.71 19.27 24.60
N GLU A 106 -22.46 18.34 23.99
CA GLU A 106 -21.97 17.56 22.86
C GLU A 106 -21.96 18.37 21.56
N ASP A 107 -23.01 19.17 21.33
CA ASP A 107 -23.14 20.05 20.18
C ASP A 107 -22.18 21.22 20.28
N GLN A 108 -22.01 21.80 21.47
CA GLN A 108 -21.01 22.85 21.71
C GLN A 108 -19.60 22.33 21.41
N ALA A 109 -19.24 21.14 21.93
CA ALA A 109 -17.95 20.53 21.67
C ALA A 109 -17.74 20.20 20.18
N TYR A 110 -18.82 19.80 19.48
CA TYR A 110 -18.77 19.56 18.04
C TYR A 110 -18.52 20.84 17.24
N VAL A 111 -19.22 21.94 17.58
CA VAL A 111 -19.01 23.25 16.93
C VAL A 111 -17.57 23.70 17.13
N GLU A 112 -17.08 23.70 18.37
CA GLU A 112 -15.69 24.09 18.69
C GLU A 112 -14.66 23.26 17.92
N GLN A 113 -14.78 21.93 17.96
CA GLN A 113 -13.85 21.04 17.24
C GLN A 113 -13.89 21.23 15.72
N THR A 114 -15.06 21.55 15.18
CA THR A 114 -15.23 21.74 13.74
C THR A 114 -14.63 23.07 13.29
N LEU A 115 -14.82 24.14 14.08
CA LEU A 115 -14.18 25.44 13.85
C LEU A 115 -12.66 25.34 13.95
N ASP A 116 -12.13 24.68 14.99
CA ASP A 116 -10.68 24.43 15.13
C ASP A 116 -10.12 23.67 13.92
N ARG A 117 -10.90 22.73 13.36
CA ARG A 117 -10.52 21.96 12.18
C ARG A 117 -10.51 22.83 10.93
N ILE A 118 -11.50 23.70 10.77
CA ILE A 118 -11.58 24.68 9.68
C ILE A 118 -10.36 25.61 9.72
N ASP A 119 -10.02 26.17 10.88
CA ASP A 119 -8.84 27.03 11.05
C ASP A 119 -7.54 26.32 10.66
N ALA A 120 -7.35 25.08 11.14
CA ALA A 120 -6.17 24.29 10.78
C ALA A 120 -6.10 23.95 9.28
N LEU A 121 -7.26 23.80 8.61
CA LEU A 121 -7.31 23.56 7.16
C LEU A 121 -6.98 24.84 6.38
N MET A 122 -7.45 26.01 6.84
CA MET A 122 -7.10 27.30 6.25
C MET A 122 -5.59 27.58 6.34
N GLU A 123 -4.98 27.33 7.50
CA GLU A 123 -3.51 27.45 7.69
C GLU A 123 -2.75 26.49 6.76
N GLN A 124 -3.21 25.24 6.62
CA GLN A 124 -2.60 24.25 5.72
C GLN A 124 -2.67 24.66 4.24
N LEU A 125 -3.67 25.44 3.86
CA LEU A 125 -3.83 25.97 2.50
C LEU A 125 -3.06 27.28 2.29
N GLY A 126 -2.49 27.86 3.34
CA GLY A 126 -1.81 29.15 3.28
C GLY A 126 -2.77 30.31 3.07
N ILE A 127 -4.06 30.14 3.41
CA ILE A 127 -5.02 31.23 3.53
C ILE A 127 -4.88 31.75 4.97
N GLU A 128 -3.76 32.41 5.25
CA GLU A 128 -3.54 33.01 6.56
C GLU A 128 -4.43 34.25 6.66
N LEU A 129 -5.39 34.25 7.60
CA LEU A 129 -6.31 35.37 7.85
C LEU A 129 -5.61 36.62 8.45
N GLY A 130 -4.27 36.69 8.42
CA GLY A 130 -3.48 37.62 9.22
C GLY A 130 -2.23 38.24 8.59
N ASP A 131 -1.58 37.63 7.59
CA ASP A 131 -0.23 38.05 7.16
C ASP A 131 -0.05 38.14 5.63
N GLU A 132 -1.04 38.72 4.92
CA GLU A 132 -0.95 38.94 3.46
C GLU A 132 -0.11 40.16 3.01
N ASP A 133 0.63 40.84 3.89
CA ASP A 133 1.36 42.06 3.49
C ASP A 133 2.88 41.88 3.23
N ASP A 134 3.53 40.77 3.59
CA ASP A 134 5.01 40.71 3.55
C ASP A 134 5.66 39.65 2.63
N GLU A 135 4.94 38.62 2.14
CA GLU A 135 5.56 37.56 1.28
C GLU A 135 5.06 37.48 -0.16
N VAL A 136 4.03 38.25 -0.53
CA VAL A 136 3.45 38.20 -1.88
C VAL A 136 4.25 39.05 -2.87
N GLU A 137 4.98 40.08 -2.42
CA GLU A 137 5.77 40.96 -3.30
C GLU A 137 6.89 40.22 -4.05
N GLU A 138 7.70 39.37 -3.40
CA GLU A 138 8.83 38.71 -4.09
C GLU A 138 8.38 37.74 -5.18
N LYS A 139 7.29 36.99 -4.97
CA LYS A 139 6.74 36.07 -5.98
C LYS A 139 6.08 36.83 -7.13
N GLN A 140 5.42 37.95 -6.85
CA GLN A 140 4.82 38.81 -7.87
C GLN A 140 5.88 39.45 -8.76
N GLU A 141 7.01 39.90 -8.19
CA GLU A 141 8.13 40.48 -8.95
C GLU A 141 8.76 39.48 -9.93
N ASP A 142 8.95 38.22 -9.52
CA ASP A 142 9.50 37.17 -10.39
C ASP A 142 8.54 36.81 -11.54
N ILE A 143 7.24 36.79 -11.29
CA ILE A 143 6.21 36.58 -12.32
C ILE A 143 6.16 37.77 -13.29
N LEU A 144 6.21 39.01 -12.77
CA LEU A 144 6.25 40.24 -13.57
C LEU A 144 7.52 40.31 -14.43
N LYS A 145 8.66 39.89 -13.88
CA LYS A 145 9.94 39.84 -14.58
C LYS A 145 9.95 38.79 -15.68
N LEU A 146 9.40 37.60 -15.44
CA LEU A 146 9.22 36.57 -16.46
C LEU A 146 8.31 37.05 -17.58
N LEU A 147 7.16 37.64 -17.24
CA LEU A 147 6.19 38.19 -18.20
C LEU A 147 6.77 39.35 -19.03
N LYS A 148 7.60 40.20 -18.40
CA LYS A 148 8.30 41.30 -19.08
C LYS A 148 9.42 40.80 -19.98
N SER A 149 10.12 39.74 -19.58
CA SER A 149 11.18 39.10 -20.37
C SER A 149 10.66 38.24 -21.53
N GLY A 150 9.41 37.77 -21.43
CA GLY A 150 8.74 36.92 -22.43
C GLY A 150 8.08 37.67 -23.59
N ASN A 151 8.14 39.01 -23.62
CA ASN A 151 7.65 39.81 -24.74
C ASN A 151 8.77 40.04 -25.76
N PRO A 152 8.79 39.35 -26.91
CA PRO A 152 9.69 39.68 -28.01
C PRO A 152 9.20 40.97 -28.70
N LYS A 153 9.50 42.12 -28.10
CA LYS A 153 9.63 43.36 -28.86
C LYS A 153 11.03 43.34 -29.44
N ASP A 154 11.15 42.82 -30.66
CA ASP A 154 12.13 43.20 -31.69
C ASP A 154 12.29 42.07 -32.72
N VAL A 155 11.26 41.85 -33.54
CA VAL A 155 11.42 41.33 -34.91
C VAL A 155 10.39 42.04 -35.80
N PHE A 156 10.74 43.24 -36.28
CA PHE A 156 10.57 43.80 -37.64
C PHE A 156 10.69 45.33 -37.63
#